data_AF-A0A6A2YPS8-F1
#
_entry.id   AF-A0A6A2YPS8-F1
#
_cell.length_a   1.000
_cell.length_b   1.000
_cell.length_c   1.000
_cell.angle_alpha   90.00
_cell.angle_beta   90.00
_cell.angle_gamma   90.00
#
_symmetry.space_group_name_H-M   'P 1'
#
loop_
_entity.id
_entity.type
_entity.pdbx_description
1 polymer ?
#
loop_
_entity_poly.entity_id
_entity_poly.type
_entity_poly.pdbx_seq_one_letter_code
_entity_poly.pdbx_strand_id
1 'polypeptide(L)'
;MQRTRSLRDLYEATERQDNITLFFQFADCEPVSFQEAVQEKKWRDAMDKEIKAIEKNDSWELTSLPKGHKAIGVKWVYKTKQNAKGEIERHKARLVAKGYSQKAGIDYDEVFAPVARLETIRLIIYLAAQNKWKIQQMDVKSAFLNGLLEEEVYIQQLSSYEVKGHEDKVLKLKNALYGLKQAPRVWNSRINKYFQENGFNKCPYENTLYIKIKYGDILIVCLYVDDLIFTGSNPSMFNEFKDVMMKEFEMTDIGLMLYYLGIEVKQQKDEIFISQESYAKEILKKFKMENYKPISTPTEYGIKMSKHEEGESIDPTFFKSLVGSLRYLTCMRHDILHAVGLVSRYMESPTTTHFKAAKRILRYLKGTIDFGLFYSVSNDYKLVGYSDSDWGGDIDNRRSTTGFVFFMGQI
;
A
#
# COMPACT_ATOMS: atom_id res chain seq x y z
N MET A 1 -6.96 41.04 5.68
CA MET A 1 -7.91 40.39 6.62
C MET A 1 -8.56 39.21 5.88
N GLN A 2 -7.91 38.05 5.89
CA GLN A 2 -8.38 36.86 5.16
C GLN A 2 -9.53 36.22 5.93
N ARG A 3 -10.74 36.25 5.34
CA ARG A 3 -11.88 35.44 5.83
C ARG A 3 -11.59 33.97 5.52
N THR A 4 -11.35 33.18 6.54
CA THR A 4 -11.38 31.72 6.47
C THR A 4 -12.78 31.26 6.05
N ARG A 5 -12.87 30.54 4.92
CA ARG A 5 -14.11 29.89 4.48
C ARG A 5 -14.51 28.80 5.46
N SER A 6 -15.80 28.73 5.78
CA SER A 6 -16.34 27.70 6.66
C SER A 6 -16.43 26.35 5.91
N LEU A 7 -16.48 25.25 6.65
CA LEU A 7 -16.65 23.90 6.09
C LEU A 7 -17.96 23.77 5.28
N ARG A 8 -18.97 24.58 5.58
CA ARG A 8 -20.23 24.65 4.80
C ARG A 8 -20.02 25.25 3.43
N ASP A 9 -19.21 26.30 3.33
CA ASP A 9 -18.91 26.99 2.06
C ASP A 9 -18.13 26.08 1.09
N LEU A 10 -17.36 25.11 1.63
CA LEU A 10 -16.68 24.08 0.84
C LEU A 10 -17.64 23.01 0.31
N TYR A 11 -18.70 22.68 1.05
CA TYR A 11 -19.71 21.71 0.61
C TYR A 11 -20.65 22.31 -0.45
N GLU A 12 -21.05 23.57 -0.30
CA GLU A 12 -21.93 24.26 -1.25
C GLU A 12 -21.22 24.62 -2.56
N ALA A 13 -19.89 24.78 -2.57
CA ALA A 13 -19.11 25.04 -3.79
C ALA A 13 -18.77 23.77 -4.61
N THR A 14 -19.05 22.58 -4.08
CA THR A 14 -18.92 21.33 -4.83
C THR A 14 -20.17 21.11 -5.68
N GLU A 15 -20.11 21.50 -6.95
CA GLU A 15 -21.10 21.00 -7.92
C GLU A 15 -21.06 19.48 -7.91
N ARG A 16 -22.22 18.87 -7.69
CA ARG A 16 -22.43 17.43 -7.84
C ARG A 16 -22.26 17.12 -9.32
N GLN A 17 -21.05 16.75 -9.72
CA GLN A 17 -20.78 16.32 -11.09
C GLN A 17 -21.42 14.94 -11.31
N ASP A 18 -22.69 14.94 -11.68
CA ASP A 18 -23.39 13.79 -12.25
C ASP A 18 -22.88 13.54 -13.68
N ASN A 19 -21.58 13.27 -13.83
CA ASN A 19 -20.99 12.83 -15.10
C ASN A 19 -21.24 11.33 -15.28
N ILE A 20 -22.46 11.03 -15.72
CA ILE A 20 -23.01 9.70 -16.06
C ILE A 20 -22.24 9.02 -17.23
N THR A 21 -21.21 9.65 -17.79
CA THR A 21 -20.43 9.14 -18.93
C THR A 21 -19.15 8.39 -18.54
N LEU A 22 -18.93 8.12 -17.24
CA LEU A 22 -17.89 7.20 -16.75
C LEU A 22 -18.46 5.81 -16.34
N PHE A 23 -19.67 5.48 -16.81
CA PHE A 23 -20.45 4.31 -16.37
C PHE A 23 -20.50 3.12 -17.35
N PHE A 24 -19.82 3.18 -18.49
CA PHE A 24 -19.92 2.14 -19.52
C PHE A 24 -18.56 1.48 -19.83
N GLN A 25 -18.17 0.50 -19.00
CA GLN A 25 -17.45 -0.75 -19.39
C GLN A 25 -17.10 -1.69 -18.20
N PHE A 26 -17.99 -1.85 -17.22
CA PHE A 26 -17.81 -2.87 -16.17
C PHE A 26 -19.08 -3.72 -16.04
N ALA A 27 -19.08 -4.89 -16.66
CA ALA A 27 -20.13 -5.89 -16.47
C ALA A 27 -19.95 -6.70 -15.17
N ASP A 28 -19.10 -6.26 -14.25
CA ASP A 28 -18.88 -6.83 -12.90
C ASP A 28 -18.45 -5.71 -11.93
N CYS A 29 -19.32 -4.72 -11.70
CA CYS A 29 -19.06 -3.70 -10.68
C CYS A 29 -19.11 -4.34 -9.29
N GLU A 30 -18.07 -4.12 -8.47
CA GLU A 30 -18.08 -4.47 -7.05
C GLU A 30 -19.25 -3.72 -6.37
N PRO A 31 -20.08 -4.40 -5.55
CA PRO A 31 -21.24 -3.76 -4.94
C PRO A 31 -20.77 -2.63 -4.01
N VAL A 32 -21.48 -1.51 -4.06
CA VAL A 32 -21.11 -0.31 -3.30
C VAL A 32 -21.89 -0.24 -1.99
N SER A 33 -22.98 -0.99 -1.89
CA SER A 33 -23.85 -1.06 -0.72
C SER A 33 -24.12 -2.50 -0.28
N PHE A 34 -24.43 -2.66 1.01
CA PHE A 34 -24.89 -3.94 1.56
C PHE A 34 -26.17 -4.43 0.89
N GLN A 35 -27.09 -3.51 0.53
CA GLN A 35 -28.38 -3.85 -0.08
C GLN A 35 -28.23 -4.47 -1.48
N GLU A 36 -27.22 -4.06 -2.24
CA GLU A 36 -26.86 -4.69 -3.52
C GLU A 36 -26.17 -6.04 -3.28
N ALA A 37 -25.17 -6.05 -2.40
CA ALA A 37 -24.36 -7.24 -2.15
C ALA A 37 -25.19 -8.41 -1.58
N VAL A 38 -26.12 -8.14 -0.67
CA VAL A 38 -26.92 -9.18 -0.02
C VAL A 38 -27.85 -9.90 -0.99
N GLN A 39 -28.14 -9.35 -2.17
CA GLN A 39 -28.96 -10.02 -3.18
C GLN A 39 -28.20 -11.18 -3.85
N GLU A 40 -26.89 -11.08 -3.96
CA GLU A 40 -26.05 -12.08 -4.63
C GLU A 40 -25.47 -13.10 -3.63
N LYS A 41 -25.61 -14.39 -3.94
CA LYS A 41 -25.13 -15.48 -3.06
C LYS A 41 -23.62 -15.40 -2.78
N LYS A 42 -22.82 -15.09 -3.80
CA LYS A 42 -21.35 -15.00 -3.69
C LYS A 42 -20.88 -14.01 -2.62
N TRP A 43 -21.59 -12.88 -2.46
CA TRP A 43 -21.24 -11.87 -1.47
C TRP A 43 -21.77 -12.23 -0.08
N ARG A 44 -22.93 -12.88 0.03
CA ARG A 44 -23.41 -13.47 1.30
C ARG A 44 -22.42 -14.49 1.85
N ASP A 45 -21.98 -15.43 1.01
CA ASP A 45 -20.98 -16.44 1.41
C ASP A 45 -19.65 -15.79 1.86
N ALA A 46 -19.27 -14.67 1.25
CA ALA A 46 -18.08 -13.91 1.64
C ALA A 46 -18.26 -13.16 2.98
N MET A 47 -19.45 -12.58 3.23
CA MET A 47 -19.79 -11.93 4.50
C MET A 47 -19.83 -12.93 5.66
N ASP A 48 -20.46 -14.09 5.44
CA ASP A 48 -20.53 -15.15 6.46
C ASP A 48 -19.16 -15.69 6.84
N LYS A 49 -18.23 -15.79 5.86
CA LYS A 49 -16.83 -16.17 6.13
C LYS A 49 -16.13 -15.13 7.00
N GLU A 50 -16.34 -13.84 6.76
CA GLU A 50 -15.75 -12.77 7.57
C GLU A 50 -16.31 -12.78 8.99
N ILE A 51 -17.63 -12.88 9.17
CA ILE A 51 -18.25 -12.93 10.50
C ILE A 51 -17.75 -14.15 11.29
N LYS A 52 -17.70 -15.33 10.67
CA LYS A 52 -17.13 -16.54 11.31
C LYS A 52 -15.67 -16.36 11.73
N ALA A 53 -14.87 -15.63 10.96
CA ALA A 53 -13.49 -15.33 11.33
C ALA A 53 -13.43 -14.39 12.54
N ILE A 54 -14.33 -13.40 12.63
CA ILE A 54 -14.39 -12.48 13.76
C ILE A 54 -14.86 -13.18 15.04
N GLU A 55 -15.89 -14.03 14.93
CA GLU A 55 -16.42 -14.85 16.02
C GLU A 55 -15.40 -15.87 16.52
N LYS A 56 -14.66 -16.53 15.61
CA LYS A 56 -13.57 -17.47 15.94
C LYS A 56 -12.48 -16.81 16.79
N ASN A 57 -12.22 -15.53 16.55
CA ASN A 57 -11.21 -14.75 17.29
C ASN A 57 -11.75 -14.13 18.59
N ASP A 58 -13.02 -14.38 18.97
CA ASP A 58 -13.70 -13.75 20.13
C ASP A 58 -13.48 -12.22 20.16
N SER A 59 -13.66 -11.58 19.00
CA SER A 59 -13.22 -10.18 18.82
C SER A 59 -14.15 -9.14 19.46
N TRP A 60 -15.36 -9.52 19.86
CA TRP A 60 -16.34 -8.62 20.45
C TRP A 60 -17.29 -9.32 21.41
N GLU A 61 -17.97 -8.54 22.24
CA GLU A 61 -19.03 -9.00 23.13
C GLU A 61 -20.26 -8.11 23.03
N LEU A 62 -21.45 -8.70 23.17
CA LEU A 62 -22.71 -7.96 23.14
C LEU A 62 -23.00 -7.31 24.49
N THR A 63 -23.18 -5.99 24.51
CA THR A 63 -23.43 -5.23 25.74
C THR A 63 -24.37 -4.04 25.53
N SER A 64 -24.89 -3.47 26.61
CA SER A 64 -25.63 -2.20 26.54
C SER A 64 -24.65 -1.04 26.40
N LEU A 65 -25.00 -0.03 25.60
CA LEU A 65 -24.16 1.14 25.42
C LEU A 65 -24.09 1.93 26.74
N PRO A 66 -22.91 2.10 27.36
CA PRO A 66 -22.80 2.86 28.60
C PRO A 66 -23.14 4.33 28.40
N LYS A 67 -23.64 4.99 29.45
CA LYS A 67 -23.95 6.42 29.40
C LYS A 67 -22.68 7.22 29.05
N GLY A 68 -22.80 8.15 28.10
CA GLY A 68 -21.69 9.00 27.65
C GLY A 68 -20.85 8.42 26.50
N HIS A 69 -21.06 7.17 26.11
CA HIS A 69 -20.37 6.55 24.98
C HIS A 69 -21.18 6.67 23.69
N LYS A 70 -20.48 6.65 22.54
CA LYS A 70 -21.10 6.65 21.22
C LYS A 70 -20.64 5.45 20.42
N ALA A 71 -21.58 4.64 19.96
CA ALA A 71 -21.27 3.51 19.09
C ALA A 71 -20.79 3.98 17.71
N ILE A 72 -19.70 3.39 17.25
CA ILE A 72 -19.13 3.61 15.91
C ILE A 72 -19.92 2.78 14.90
N GLY A 73 -20.34 3.40 13.81
CA GLY A 73 -20.99 2.67 12.73
C GLY A 73 -19.99 1.79 11.98
N VAL A 74 -20.49 0.71 11.38
CA VAL A 74 -19.71 -0.20 10.56
C VAL A 74 -20.18 -0.16 9.10
N LYS A 75 -19.35 -0.65 8.18
CA LYS A 75 -19.70 -0.83 6.77
C LYS A 75 -18.98 -2.04 6.19
N TRP A 76 -19.58 -2.62 5.16
CA TRP A 76 -18.92 -3.64 4.35
C TRP A 76 -18.05 -3.01 3.26
N VAL A 77 -16.91 -3.63 3.00
CA VAL A 77 -16.07 -3.34 1.84
C VAL A 77 -15.92 -4.62 1.03
N TYR A 78 -16.31 -4.58 -0.23
CA TYR A 78 -16.31 -5.71 -1.13
C TYR A 78 -15.16 -5.61 -2.13
N LYS A 79 -14.52 -6.74 -2.41
CA LYS A 79 -13.44 -6.82 -3.39
C LYS A 79 -13.48 -8.15 -4.14
N THR A 80 -13.44 -8.09 -5.46
CA THR A 80 -13.21 -9.28 -6.30
C THR A 80 -11.71 -9.45 -6.50
N LYS A 81 -11.19 -10.64 -6.17
CA LYS A 81 -9.81 -11.02 -6.43
C LYS A 81 -9.77 -11.83 -7.71
N GLN A 82 -8.94 -11.41 -8.63
CA GLN A 82 -8.69 -12.08 -9.90
C GLN A 82 -7.30 -12.70 -9.89
N ASN A 83 -7.14 -13.82 -10.57
CA ASN A 83 -5.85 -14.45 -10.79
C ASN A 83 -5.06 -13.73 -11.90
N ALA A 84 -3.81 -14.15 -12.14
CA ALA A 84 -2.95 -13.56 -13.17
C ALA A 84 -3.50 -13.68 -14.61
N LYS A 85 -4.48 -14.57 -14.85
CA LYS A 85 -5.17 -14.73 -16.14
C LYS A 85 -6.40 -13.83 -16.28
N GLY A 86 -6.73 -13.05 -15.25
CA GLY A 86 -7.92 -12.19 -15.22
C GLY A 86 -9.21 -12.92 -14.83
N GLU A 87 -9.13 -14.19 -14.45
CA GLU A 87 -10.29 -14.98 -13.99
C GLU A 87 -10.56 -14.69 -12.51
N ILE A 88 -11.82 -14.73 -12.10
CA ILE A 88 -12.22 -14.50 -10.71
C ILE A 88 -11.72 -15.67 -9.84
N GLU A 89 -10.82 -15.37 -8.91
CA GLU A 89 -10.28 -16.32 -7.94
C GLU A 89 -11.20 -16.42 -6.71
N ARG A 90 -11.62 -15.27 -6.16
CA ARG A 90 -12.51 -15.20 -4.98
C ARG A 90 -13.18 -13.85 -4.80
N HIS A 91 -14.33 -13.86 -4.14
CA HIS A 91 -14.97 -12.66 -3.60
C HIS A 91 -14.57 -12.50 -2.13
N LYS A 92 -14.17 -11.28 -1.74
CA LYS A 92 -13.78 -10.92 -0.38
C LYS A 92 -14.70 -9.81 0.14
N ALA A 93 -15.34 -10.04 1.27
CA ALA A 93 -16.05 -9.02 2.03
C ALA A 93 -15.25 -8.76 3.30
N ARG A 94 -15.10 -7.50 3.69
CA ARG A 94 -14.48 -7.10 4.97
C ARG A 94 -15.42 -6.22 5.75
N LEU A 95 -15.51 -6.50 7.05
CA LEU A 95 -16.23 -5.63 7.96
C LEU A 95 -15.30 -4.52 8.45
N VAL A 96 -15.69 -3.26 8.24
CA VAL A 96 -14.84 -2.10 8.51
C VAL A 96 -15.58 -1.11 9.39
N ALA A 97 -14.96 -0.74 10.51
CA ALA A 97 -15.43 0.33 11.38
C ALA A 97 -15.25 1.68 10.66
N LYS A 98 -16.22 2.58 10.85
CA LYS A 98 -16.17 3.95 10.32
C LYS A 98 -15.24 4.81 11.17
N GLY A 99 -13.95 4.46 11.28
CA GLY A 99 -13.00 5.11 12.19
C GLY A 99 -12.77 6.60 11.97
N TYR A 100 -13.23 7.18 10.85
CA TYR A 100 -13.30 8.64 10.70
C TYR A 100 -14.23 9.31 11.73
N SER A 101 -15.15 8.57 12.35
CA SER A 101 -15.99 9.07 13.45
C SER A 101 -15.29 9.01 14.82
N GLN A 102 -14.11 8.39 14.94
CA GLN A 102 -13.36 8.30 16.20
C GLN A 102 -12.68 9.63 16.55
N LYS A 103 -12.68 9.95 17.84
CA LYS A 103 -12.08 11.13 18.46
C LYS A 103 -10.85 10.75 19.29
N ALA A 104 -9.75 11.47 19.06
CA ALA A 104 -8.54 11.34 19.88
C ALA A 104 -8.81 11.74 21.34
N GLY A 105 -8.22 11.02 22.29
CA GLY A 105 -8.42 11.18 23.73
C GLY A 105 -9.76 10.66 24.26
N ILE A 106 -10.56 10.02 23.40
CA ILE A 106 -11.80 9.33 23.78
C ILE A 106 -11.76 7.89 23.26
N ASP A 107 -11.64 7.71 21.95
CA ASP A 107 -11.68 6.40 21.30
C ASP A 107 -10.29 5.79 21.04
N TYR A 108 -9.24 6.62 21.14
CA TYR A 108 -7.84 6.24 20.99
C TYR A 108 -6.92 7.35 21.50
N ASP A 109 -5.73 6.97 21.98
CA ASP A 109 -4.67 7.91 22.37
C ASP A 109 -3.55 7.98 21.32
N GLU A 110 -3.07 6.81 20.88
CA GLU A 110 -1.98 6.69 19.91
C GLU A 110 -2.37 5.80 18.72
N VAL A 111 -1.90 6.18 17.52
CA VAL A 111 -2.24 5.50 16.25
C VAL A 111 -1.01 5.14 15.41
N PHE A 112 0.19 5.47 15.89
CA PHE A 112 1.40 5.29 15.10
C PHE A 112 1.73 3.79 14.95
N ALA A 113 1.95 3.37 13.71
CA ALA A 113 2.45 2.04 13.38
C ALA A 113 3.54 2.17 12.31
N PRO A 114 4.73 1.56 12.51
CA PRO A 114 5.80 1.60 11.53
C PRO A 114 5.45 0.78 10.29
N VAL A 115 5.92 1.23 9.13
CA VAL A 115 5.76 0.56 7.84
C VAL A 115 7.13 0.43 7.20
N ALA A 116 7.43 -0.73 6.61
CA ALA A 116 8.72 -0.97 6.00
C ALA A 116 8.96 -0.01 4.83
N ARG A 117 10.14 0.62 4.84
CA ARG A 117 10.60 1.49 3.77
C ARG A 117 11.01 0.68 2.56
N LEU A 118 10.74 1.18 1.36
CA LEU A 118 11.17 0.52 0.12
C LEU A 118 12.68 0.47 -0.02
N GLU A 119 13.42 1.41 0.58
CA GLU A 119 14.88 1.37 0.72
C GLU A 119 15.33 0.12 1.49
N THR A 120 14.66 -0.20 2.61
CA THR A 120 14.92 -1.40 3.39
C THR A 120 14.60 -2.66 2.58
N ILE A 121 13.48 -2.69 1.87
CA ILE A 121 13.12 -3.83 1.01
C ILE A 121 14.17 -4.03 -0.08
N ARG A 122 14.61 -2.96 -0.77
CA ARG A 122 15.69 -3.03 -1.77
C ARG A 122 17.01 -3.49 -1.17
N LEU A 123 17.33 -3.06 0.04
CA LEU A 123 18.53 -3.52 0.76
C LEU A 123 18.47 -5.00 1.10
N ILE A 124 17.32 -5.51 1.56
CA ILE A 124 17.11 -6.94 1.81
C ILE A 124 17.27 -7.74 0.51
N ILE A 125 16.71 -7.24 -0.60
CA ILE A 125 16.84 -7.88 -1.92
C ILE A 125 18.31 -7.91 -2.36
N TYR A 126 19.03 -6.81 -2.20
CA TYR A 126 20.46 -6.75 -2.46
C TYR A 126 21.23 -7.77 -1.60
N LEU A 127 21.00 -7.81 -0.29
CA LEU A 127 21.68 -8.75 0.62
C LEU A 127 21.38 -10.20 0.25
N ALA A 128 20.14 -10.51 -0.10
CA ALA A 128 19.76 -11.84 -0.55
C ALA A 128 20.47 -12.21 -1.86
N ALA A 129 20.51 -11.31 -2.84
CA ALA A 129 21.24 -11.54 -4.09
C ALA A 129 22.74 -11.73 -3.85
N GLN A 130 23.37 -10.88 -3.03
CA GLN A 130 24.80 -10.97 -2.70
C GLN A 130 25.19 -12.30 -2.06
N ASN A 131 24.36 -12.80 -1.15
CA ASN A 131 24.63 -14.02 -0.41
C ASN A 131 23.98 -15.26 -1.03
N LYS A 132 23.37 -15.12 -2.22
CA LYS A 132 22.66 -16.20 -2.94
C LYS A 132 21.52 -16.81 -2.12
N TRP A 133 20.89 -16.00 -1.29
CA TRP A 133 19.74 -16.40 -0.48
C TRP A 133 18.45 -16.24 -1.28
N LYS A 134 17.46 -17.08 -0.93
CA LYS A 134 16.09 -16.89 -1.40
C LYS A 134 15.34 -16.00 -0.42
N ILE A 135 14.39 -15.25 -0.96
CA ILE A 135 13.44 -14.44 -0.19
C ILE A 135 12.10 -15.16 -0.25
N GLN A 136 11.57 -15.47 0.91
CA GLN A 136 10.26 -16.08 1.08
C GLN A 136 9.27 -15.09 1.66
N GLN A 137 7.99 -15.37 1.45
CA GLN A 137 6.89 -14.53 1.89
C GLN A 137 5.85 -15.37 2.64
N MET A 138 5.29 -14.77 3.70
CA MET A 138 4.12 -15.25 4.40
C MET A 138 3.14 -14.08 4.59
N ASP A 139 1.85 -14.39 4.64
CA ASP A 139 0.78 -13.40 4.87
C ASP A 139 0.02 -13.77 6.14
N VAL A 140 -0.21 -12.77 7.00
CA VAL A 140 -1.01 -12.94 8.22
C VAL A 140 -2.47 -12.74 7.85
N LYS A 141 -3.31 -13.76 8.08
CA LYS A 141 -4.74 -13.59 7.88
C LYS A 141 -5.33 -12.76 9.00
N SER A 142 -6.12 -11.77 8.61
CA SER A 142 -6.88 -10.93 9.53
C SER A 142 -6.00 -10.32 10.64
N ALA A 143 -4.84 -9.78 10.25
CA ALA A 143 -3.81 -9.38 11.21
C ALA A 143 -4.33 -8.46 12.32
N PHE A 144 -5.19 -7.47 11.99
CA PHE A 144 -5.77 -6.58 12.99
C PHE A 144 -6.65 -7.30 14.03
N LEU A 145 -7.33 -8.40 13.67
CA LEU A 145 -8.14 -9.17 14.61
C LEU A 145 -7.30 -9.94 15.65
N ASN A 146 -5.99 -10.08 15.44
CA ASN A 146 -5.10 -10.74 16.39
C ASN A 146 -4.60 -9.78 17.50
N GLY A 147 -4.90 -8.49 17.39
CA GLY A 147 -4.46 -7.47 18.32
C GLY A 147 -5.52 -7.15 19.38
N LEU A 148 -5.17 -7.30 20.67
CA LEU A 148 -6.02 -6.94 21.80
C LEU A 148 -6.14 -5.42 21.92
N LEU A 149 -7.37 -4.93 21.96
CA LEU A 149 -7.68 -3.51 22.12
C LEU A 149 -7.67 -3.14 23.60
N GLU A 150 -6.85 -2.17 23.99
CA GLU A 150 -6.82 -1.67 25.36
C GLU A 150 -7.92 -0.63 25.60
N GLU A 151 -8.29 0.12 24.56
CA GLU A 151 -9.30 1.17 24.64
C GLU A 151 -10.73 0.59 24.55
N GLU A 152 -11.67 1.19 25.26
CA GLU A 152 -13.08 0.79 25.23
C GLU A 152 -13.78 1.33 23.97
N VAL A 153 -13.84 0.49 22.93
CA VAL A 153 -14.50 0.85 21.67
C VAL A 153 -15.78 0.05 21.47
N TYR A 154 -16.86 0.77 21.17
CA TYR A 154 -18.18 0.19 20.89
C TYR A 154 -18.54 0.38 19.42
N ILE A 155 -19.04 -0.66 18.78
CA ILE A 155 -19.58 -0.61 17.41
C ILE A 155 -21.06 -0.96 17.38
N GLN A 156 -21.76 -0.42 16.39
CA GLN A 156 -23.15 -0.79 16.12
C GLN A 156 -23.22 -2.22 15.60
N GLN A 157 -24.31 -2.92 15.93
CA GLN A 157 -24.63 -4.19 15.28
C GLN A 157 -24.85 -3.99 13.77
N LEU A 158 -24.56 -5.02 12.99
CA LEU A 158 -24.80 -4.98 11.56
C LEU A 158 -26.24 -5.32 11.24
N SER A 159 -26.86 -4.48 10.41
CA SER A 159 -28.14 -4.80 9.79
C SER A 159 -28.08 -6.19 9.14
N SER A 160 -29.03 -7.06 9.52
CA SER A 160 -29.13 -8.49 9.16
C SER A 160 -28.24 -9.49 9.91
N TYR A 161 -27.31 -9.04 10.76
CA TYR A 161 -26.55 -9.88 11.70
C TYR A 161 -26.81 -9.49 13.16
N GLU A 162 -27.93 -8.80 13.42
CA GLU A 162 -28.37 -8.43 14.76
C GLU A 162 -28.79 -9.65 15.57
N VAL A 163 -28.45 -9.65 16.85
CA VAL A 163 -28.90 -10.70 17.77
C VAL A 163 -30.38 -10.46 18.05
N LYS A 164 -31.23 -11.38 17.57
CA LYS A 164 -32.70 -11.29 17.70
C LYS A 164 -33.11 -11.06 19.16
N GLY A 165 -33.94 -10.04 19.41
CA GLY A 165 -34.40 -9.64 20.75
C GLY A 165 -33.39 -8.78 21.53
N HIS A 166 -32.28 -8.40 20.91
CA HIS A 166 -31.26 -7.52 21.45
C HIS A 166 -30.83 -6.47 20.42
N GLU A 167 -31.74 -6.03 19.55
CA GLU A 167 -31.45 -5.07 18.47
C GLU A 167 -30.89 -3.74 19.01
N ASP A 168 -31.31 -3.33 20.22
CA ASP A 168 -30.86 -2.09 20.87
C ASP A 168 -29.44 -2.17 21.48
N LYS A 169 -28.84 -3.36 21.55
CA LYS A 169 -27.50 -3.56 22.12
C LYS A 169 -26.39 -3.19 21.12
N VAL A 170 -25.19 -2.99 21.64
CA VAL A 170 -23.98 -2.68 20.88
C VAL A 170 -22.92 -3.77 21.09
N LEU A 171 -21.92 -3.81 20.22
CA LEU A 171 -20.80 -4.73 20.37
C LEU A 171 -19.61 -3.97 20.95
N LYS A 172 -19.09 -4.40 22.10
CA LYS A 172 -17.82 -3.93 22.66
C LYS A 172 -16.70 -4.73 22.03
N LEU A 173 -15.71 -4.05 21.44
CA LEU A 173 -14.57 -4.69 20.81
C LEU A 173 -13.55 -5.12 21.87
N LYS A 174 -13.11 -6.38 21.78
CA LYS A 174 -11.96 -6.93 22.49
C LYS A 174 -10.71 -6.89 21.63
N ASN A 175 -10.86 -7.12 20.32
CA ASN A 175 -9.78 -7.04 19.33
C ASN A 175 -9.99 -5.88 18.36
N ALA A 176 -8.90 -5.40 17.76
CA ALA A 176 -8.97 -4.33 16.79
C ALA A 176 -9.65 -4.78 15.48
N LEU A 177 -10.56 -3.95 14.97
CA LEU A 177 -11.24 -4.17 13.70
C LEU A 177 -10.63 -3.30 12.60
N TYR A 178 -10.74 -3.73 11.34
CA TYR A 178 -10.38 -2.90 10.19
C TYR A 178 -11.08 -1.53 10.26
N GLY A 179 -10.36 -0.48 9.88
CA GLY A 179 -10.90 0.88 9.82
C GLY A 179 -10.84 1.64 11.14
N LEU A 180 -10.56 0.98 12.27
CA LEU A 180 -10.15 1.70 13.48
C LEU A 180 -8.79 2.35 13.27
N LYS A 181 -8.62 3.56 13.80
CA LYS A 181 -7.37 4.32 13.64
C LYS A 181 -6.18 3.68 14.35
N GLN A 182 -6.40 3.01 15.47
CA GLN A 182 -5.35 2.34 16.24
C GLN A 182 -5.06 0.90 15.80
N ALA A 183 -5.87 0.30 14.92
CA ALA A 183 -5.73 -1.12 14.56
C ALA A 183 -4.33 -1.52 14.07
N PRO A 184 -3.64 -0.73 13.21
CA PRO A 184 -2.28 -1.04 12.80
C PRO A 184 -1.28 -1.03 13.95
N ARG A 185 -1.44 -0.12 14.93
CA ARG A 185 -0.57 -0.02 16.11
C ARG A 185 -0.71 -1.25 17.00
N VAL A 186 -1.95 -1.61 17.29
CA VAL A 186 -2.28 -2.76 18.15
C VAL A 186 -1.69 -4.05 17.57
N TRP A 187 -1.89 -4.26 16.26
CA TRP A 187 -1.29 -5.39 15.55
C TRP A 187 0.25 -5.35 15.60
N ASN A 188 0.87 -4.21 15.30
CA ASN A 188 2.32 -4.09 15.32
C ASN A 188 2.90 -4.38 16.72
N SER A 189 2.24 -3.91 17.78
CA SER A 189 2.63 -4.19 19.16
C SER A 189 2.60 -5.69 19.46
N ARG A 190 1.51 -6.37 19.07
CA ARG A 190 1.33 -7.81 19.29
C ARG A 190 2.42 -8.65 18.63
N ILE A 191 2.71 -8.40 17.35
CA ILE A 191 3.72 -9.16 16.61
C ILE A 191 5.14 -8.78 17.06
N ASN A 192 5.40 -7.51 17.40
CA ASN A 192 6.68 -7.08 17.95
C ASN A 192 6.99 -7.78 19.28
N LYS A 193 6.02 -7.84 20.20
CA LYS A 193 6.15 -8.56 21.47
C LYS A 193 6.51 -10.03 21.24
N TYR A 194 5.80 -10.67 20.32
CA TYR A 194 6.08 -12.05 19.94
C TYR A 194 7.51 -12.25 19.41
N PHE A 195 7.97 -11.39 18.50
CA PHE A 195 9.33 -11.48 17.96
C PHE A 195 10.40 -11.35 19.07
N GLN A 196 10.21 -10.41 20.00
CA GLN A 196 11.11 -10.21 21.12
C GLN A 196 11.17 -11.44 22.04
N GLU A 197 10.01 -12.01 22.39
CA GLU A 197 9.90 -13.22 23.22
C GLU A 197 10.52 -14.46 22.54
N ASN A 198 10.54 -14.50 21.21
CA ASN A 198 11.10 -15.60 20.41
C ASN A 198 12.55 -15.38 19.94
N GLY A 199 13.26 -14.45 20.60
CA GLY A 199 14.70 -14.25 20.43
C GLY A 199 15.09 -13.52 19.13
N PHE A 200 14.18 -12.73 18.55
CA PHE A 200 14.52 -11.82 17.46
C PHE A 200 14.96 -10.46 18.00
N ASN A 201 16.04 -9.92 17.44
CA ASN A 201 16.51 -8.58 17.71
C ASN A 201 15.90 -7.61 16.70
N LYS A 202 15.18 -6.61 17.19
CA LYS A 202 14.64 -5.52 16.36
C LYS A 202 15.76 -4.58 15.91
N CYS A 203 15.75 -4.19 14.64
CA CYS A 203 16.71 -3.21 14.12
C CYS A 203 16.43 -1.81 14.72
N PRO A 204 17.45 -1.10 15.24
CA PRO A 204 17.26 0.24 15.82
C PRO A 204 16.97 1.33 14.78
N TYR A 205 17.32 1.09 13.50
CA TYR A 205 17.15 2.07 12.42
C TYR A 205 15.93 1.78 11.54
N GLU A 206 15.34 0.59 11.65
CA GLU A 206 14.16 0.18 10.90
C GLU A 206 13.20 -0.63 11.80
N ASN A 207 12.08 -0.01 12.16
CA ASN A 207 11.16 -0.53 13.16
C ASN A 207 10.35 -1.75 12.71
N THR A 208 10.46 -2.13 11.45
CA THR A 208 9.81 -3.32 10.89
C THR A 208 10.77 -4.45 10.56
N LEU A 209 12.06 -4.30 10.88
CA LEU A 209 13.10 -5.28 10.58
C LEU A 209 13.54 -6.00 11.85
N TYR A 210 13.57 -7.33 11.78
CA TYR A 210 13.94 -8.23 12.86
C TYR A 210 15.02 -9.20 12.40
N ILE A 211 16.02 -9.44 13.24
CA ILE A 211 17.15 -10.31 12.93
C ILE A 211 17.29 -11.35 14.02
N LYS A 212 17.38 -12.62 13.65
CA LYS A 212 17.68 -13.73 14.55
C LYS A 212 18.99 -14.39 14.12
N ILE A 213 19.90 -14.57 15.06
CA ILE A 213 21.19 -15.23 14.84
C ILE A 213 21.22 -16.51 15.67
N LYS A 214 21.51 -17.65 15.03
CA LYS A 214 21.55 -18.97 15.69
C LYS A 214 22.76 -19.74 15.16
N TYR A 215 23.72 -20.08 16.04
CA TYR A 215 24.95 -20.80 15.67
C TYR A 215 25.75 -20.19 14.50
N GLY A 216 25.70 -18.87 14.35
CA GLY A 216 26.36 -18.15 13.24
C GLY A 216 25.49 -17.98 11.99
N ASP A 217 24.37 -18.68 11.89
CA ASP A 217 23.37 -18.45 10.85
C ASP A 217 22.50 -17.24 11.15
N ILE A 218 22.08 -16.54 10.10
CA ILE A 218 21.26 -15.33 10.18
C ILE A 218 19.92 -15.54 9.49
N LEU A 219 18.85 -15.09 10.14
CA LEU A 219 17.51 -14.94 9.59
C LEU A 219 17.09 -13.47 9.73
N ILE A 220 16.76 -12.85 8.60
CA ILE A 220 16.27 -11.48 8.51
C ILE A 220 14.79 -11.56 8.14
N VAL A 221 13.94 -10.91 8.94
CA VAL A 221 12.49 -10.85 8.75
C VAL A 221 12.07 -9.39 8.69
N CYS A 222 11.28 -9.02 7.67
CA CYS A 222 10.73 -7.69 7.51
C CYS A 222 9.20 -7.75 7.42
N LEU A 223 8.54 -6.91 8.22
CA LEU A 223 7.09 -6.81 8.31
C LEU A 223 6.59 -5.58 7.55
N TYR A 224 5.63 -5.76 6.65
CA TYR A 224 4.86 -4.69 6.06
C TYR A 224 3.38 -4.93 6.35
N VAL A 225 2.88 -4.30 7.42
CA VAL A 225 1.49 -4.46 7.87
C VAL A 225 1.14 -5.94 8.09
N ASP A 226 0.52 -6.61 7.12
CA ASP A 226 0.10 -8.02 7.19
C ASP A 226 1.09 -8.97 6.48
N ASP A 227 1.94 -8.45 5.59
CA ASP A 227 2.90 -9.22 4.80
C ASP A 227 4.24 -9.34 5.52
N LEU A 228 4.76 -10.56 5.60
CA LEU A 228 6.10 -10.87 6.10
C LEU A 228 6.97 -11.36 4.95
N ILE A 229 8.14 -10.75 4.79
CA ILE A 229 9.21 -11.31 3.96
C ILE A 229 10.38 -11.71 4.83
N PHE A 230 11.07 -12.77 4.45
CA PHE A 230 12.24 -13.22 5.18
C PHE A 230 13.27 -13.87 4.27
N THR A 231 14.52 -13.75 4.68
CA THR A 231 15.69 -14.30 3.99
C THR A 231 16.79 -14.60 5.00
N GLY A 232 17.82 -15.35 4.61
CA GLY A 232 18.86 -15.76 5.55
C GLY A 232 19.76 -16.86 5.02
N SER A 233 20.78 -17.18 5.81
CA SER A 233 21.85 -18.12 5.41
C SER A 233 21.42 -19.58 5.39
N ASN A 234 20.42 -19.95 6.20
CA ASN A 234 20.08 -21.34 6.44
C ASN A 234 18.58 -21.64 6.19
N PRO A 235 18.25 -22.47 5.19
CA PRO A 235 16.87 -22.90 4.91
C PRO A 235 16.17 -23.61 6.08
N SER A 236 16.90 -24.27 6.98
CA SER A 236 16.30 -24.90 8.16
C SER A 236 15.67 -23.86 9.10
N MET A 237 16.27 -22.67 9.22
CA MET A 237 15.68 -21.57 9.99
C MET A 237 14.37 -21.07 9.38
N PHE A 238 14.18 -21.23 8.06
CA PHE A 238 12.95 -20.82 7.39
C PHE A 238 11.79 -21.74 7.79
N ASN A 239 12.02 -23.05 7.81
CA ASN A 239 11.01 -24.02 8.22
C ASN A 239 10.66 -23.85 9.71
N GLU A 240 11.66 -23.68 10.58
CA GLU A 240 11.44 -23.39 12.00
C GLU A 240 10.62 -22.10 12.17
N PHE A 241 10.96 -21.04 11.43
CA PHE A 241 10.23 -19.78 11.47
C PHE A 241 8.77 -19.95 11.01
N LYS A 242 8.54 -20.63 9.88
CA LYS A 242 7.20 -20.91 9.36
C LYS A 242 6.35 -21.66 10.38
N ASP A 243 6.88 -22.74 10.94
CA ASP A 243 6.15 -23.59 11.89
C ASP A 243 5.77 -22.81 13.15
N VAL A 244 6.69 -22.00 13.67
CA VAL A 244 6.47 -21.21 14.88
C VAL A 244 5.46 -20.09 14.63
N MET A 245 5.52 -19.42 13.47
CA MET A 245 4.53 -18.41 13.07
C MET A 245 3.14 -19.01 12.82
N MET A 246 3.03 -20.16 12.15
CA MET A 246 1.76 -20.84 11.87
C MET A 246 1.08 -21.39 13.13
N LYS A 247 1.86 -21.65 14.20
CA LYS A 247 1.32 -22.04 15.51
C LYS A 247 0.74 -20.86 16.27
N GLU A 248 1.37 -19.70 16.17
CA GLU A 248 0.96 -18.50 16.90
C GLU A 248 -0.17 -17.74 16.21
N PHE A 249 -0.07 -17.59 14.88
CA PHE A 249 -0.98 -16.76 14.09
C PHE A 249 -1.58 -17.57 12.94
N GLU A 250 -2.77 -17.19 12.49
CA GLU A 250 -3.34 -17.79 11.29
C GLU A 250 -2.61 -17.26 10.04
N MET A 251 -1.61 -18.02 9.56
CA MET A 251 -0.75 -17.62 8.45
C MET A 251 -1.13 -18.29 7.13
N THR A 252 -0.75 -17.67 6.03
CA THR A 252 -0.66 -18.29 4.70
C THR A 252 0.81 -18.30 4.28
N ASP A 253 1.38 -19.48 4.03
CA ASP A 253 2.70 -19.59 3.41
C ASP A 253 2.57 -19.36 1.90
N ILE A 254 3.12 -18.25 1.42
CA ILE A 254 3.13 -17.90 -0.01
C ILE A 254 4.32 -18.56 -0.70
N GLY A 255 5.36 -18.92 0.05
CA GLY A 255 6.57 -19.54 -0.47
C GLY A 255 7.55 -18.50 -1.04
N LEU A 256 8.08 -18.74 -2.24
CA LEU A 256 9.06 -17.84 -2.86
C LEU A 256 8.41 -16.49 -3.17
N MET A 257 9.05 -15.38 -2.78
CA MET A 257 8.55 -14.03 -3.08
C MET A 257 8.62 -13.76 -4.59
N LEU A 258 7.48 -13.88 -5.26
CA LEU A 258 7.31 -13.59 -6.70
C LEU A 258 6.66 -12.22 -6.95
N TYR A 259 5.83 -11.77 -6.01
CA TYR A 259 5.12 -10.50 -6.06
C TYR A 259 5.05 -9.90 -4.66
N TYR A 260 5.49 -8.66 -4.49
CA TYR A 260 5.47 -7.99 -3.20
C TYR A 260 5.15 -6.51 -3.38
N LEU A 261 4.07 -6.01 -2.76
CA LEU A 261 3.67 -4.60 -2.82
C LEU A 261 3.67 -4.01 -4.25
N GLY A 262 3.07 -4.73 -5.21
CA GLY A 262 3.01 -4.28 -6.61
C GLY A 262 4.33 -4.36 -7.38
N ILE A 263 5.35 -5.00 -6.81
CA ILE A 263 6.65 -5.27 -7.43
C ILE A 263 6.71 -6.75 -7.81
N GLU A 264 7.06 -7.04 -9.06
CA GLU A 264 7.37 -8.38 -9.55
C GLU A 264 8.81 -8.72 -9.20
N VAL A 265 9.05 -9.96 -8.80
CA VAL A 265 10.36 -10.44 -8.34
C VAL A 265 10.68 -11.75 -9.03
N LYS A 266 11.77 -11.77 -9.80
CA LYS A 266 12.33 -12.97 -10.43
C LYS A 266 13.63 -13.32 -9.71
N GLN A 267 13.61 -14.39 -8.91
CA GLN A 267 14.75 -14.83 -8.11
C GLN A 267 15.44 -16.04 -8.76
N GLN A 268 16.58 -15.83 -9.43
CA GLN A 268 17.41 -16.92 -9.94
C GLN A 268 18.47 -17.34 -8.92
N LYS A 269 19.44 -18.17 -9.31
CA LYS A 269 20.44 -18.73 -8.39
C LYS A 269 21.41 -17.68 -7.84
N ASP A 270 21.86 -16.78 -8.72
CA ASP A 270 22.91 -15.79 -8.41
C ASP A 270 22.44 -14.34 -8.67
N GLU A 271 21.17 -14.15 -8.98
CA GLU A 271 20.60 -12.86 -9.35
C GLU A 271 19.13 -12.74 -8.92
N ILE A 272 18.71 -11.50 -8.63
CA ILE A 272 17.33 -11.14 -8.39
C ILE A 272 16.99 -9.94 -9.28
N PHE A 273 15.97 -10.09 -10.12
CA PHE A 273 15.44 -9.00 -10.93
C PHE A 273 14.08 -8.56 -10.39
N ILE A 274 13.88 -7.24 -10.26
CA ILE A 274 12.60 -6.67 -9.83
C ILE A 274 12.05 -5.67 -10.84
N SER A 275 10.75 -5.74 -11.11
CA SER A 275 10.05 -4.89 -12.07
C SER A 275 8.66 -4.46 -11.58
N GLN A 276 8.04 -3.55 -12.32
CA GLN A 276 6.64 -3.16 -12.14
C GLN A 276 5.91 -3.19 -13.49
N GLU A 277 6.17 -4.24 -14.28
CA GLU A 277 5.70 -4.39 -15.66
C GLU A 277 4.16 -4.41 -15.71
N SER A 278 3.53 -5.23 -14.87
CA SER A 278 2.06 -5.30 -14.79
C SER A 278 1.43 -3.96 -14.45
N TYR A 279 2.03 -3.21 -13.52
CA TYR A 279 1.52 -1.89 -13.14
C TYR A 279 1.75 -0.83 -14.24
N ALA A 280 2.90 -0.89 -14.94
CA ALA A 280 3.15 -0.03 -16.09
C ALA A 280 2.11 -0.24 -17.20
N LYS A 281 1.76 -1.51 -17.50
CA LYS A 281 0.68 -1.86 -18.44
C LYS A 281 -0.68 -1.31 -17.97
N GLU A 282 -1.01 -1.46 -16.69
CA GLU A 282 -2.25 -0.93 -16.12
C GLU A 282 -2.35 0.60 -16.28
N ILE A 283 -1.27 1.33 -16.01
CA ILE A 283 -1.21 2.79 -16.21
C ILE A 283 -1.44 3.14 -17.69
N LEU A 284 -0.76 2.46 -18.61
CA LEU A 284 -0.93 2.71 -20.05
C LEU A 284 -2.38 2.50 -20.49
N LYS A 285 -3.04 1.46 -19.99
CA LYS A 285 -4.46 1.18 -20.24
C LYS A 285 -5.35 2.27 -19.63
N LYS A 286 -5.15 2.59 -18.35
CA LYS A 286 -5.92 3.60 -17.60
C LYS A 286 -5.92 4.98 -18.30
N PHE A 287 -4.79 5.38 -18.86
CA PHE A 287 -4.66 6.67 -19.55
C PHE A 287 -4.76 6.57 -21.08
N LYS A 288 -5.22 5.44 -21.62
CA LYS A 288 -5.44 5.19 -23.07
C LYS A 288 -4.18 5.42 -23.93
N MET A 289 -3.02 5.03 -23.41
CA MET A 289 -1.70 5.20 -24.04
C MET A 289 -1.16 3.92 -24.71
N GLU A 290 -1.89 2.80 -24.64
CA GLU A 290 -1.46 1.49 -25.16
C GLU A 290 -1.10 1.50 -26.65
N ASN A 291 -1.77 2.32 -27.47
CA ASN A 291 -1.58 2.35 -28.93
C ASN A 291 -0.64 3.46 -29.41
N TYR A 292 -0.07 4.28 -28.51
CA TYR A 292 0.79 5.40 -28.90
C TYR A 292 2.19 4.93 -29.30
N LYS A 293 2.90 5.65 -30.19
CA LYS A 293 4.28 5.28 -30.53
C LYS A 293 5.22 5.51 -29.34
N PRO A 294 6.10 4.55 -28.99
CA PRO A 294 7.06 4.74 -27.91
C PRO A 294 8.05 5.88 -28.22
N ILE A 295 8.76 6.34 -27.20
CA ILE A 295 9.84 7.33 -27.33
C ILE A 295 11.01 6.95 -26.44
N SER A 296 12.23 7.35 -26.81
CA SER A 296 13.46 6.90 -26.16
C SER A 296 13.85 7.67 -24.90
N THR A 297 13.23 8.83 -24.62
CA THR A 297 13.56 9.62 -23.43
C THR A 297 12.31 10.05 -22.66
N PRO A 298 12.36 10.05 -21.31
CA PRO A 298 11.21 10.41 -20.47
C PRO A 298 10.90 11.91 -20.50
N THR A 299 11.90 12.74 -20.80
CA THR A 299 11.76 14.20 -20.93
C THR A 299 12.49 14.73 -22.16
N GLU A 300 12.13 15.92 -22.61
CA GLU A 300 12.84 16.63 -23.68
C GLU A 300 14.07 17.33 -23.11
N TYR A 301 15.14 17.38 -23.91
CA TYR A 301 16.36 18.06 -23.52
C TYR A 301 16.09 19.56 -23.37
N GLY A 302 16.49 20.14 -22.23
CA GLY A 302 16.31 21.56 -21.95
C GLY A 302 14.85 22.00 -21.79
N ILE A 303 13.91 21.08 -21.54
CA ILE A 303 12.51 21.43 -21.34
C ILE A 303 12.37 22.45 -20.21
N LYS A 304 11.62 23.51 -20.49
CA LYS A 304 11.37 24.64 -19.61
C LYS A 304 9.86 24.83 -19.60
N MET A 305 9.26 24.63 -18.44
CA MET A 305 7.81 24.77 -18.22
C MET A 305 7.59 25.86 -17.17
N SER A 306 6.46 26.55 -17.25
CA SER A 306 6.07 27.62 -16.32
C SER A 306 4.59 27.50 -15.99
N LYS A 307 4.22 27.89 -14.77
CA LYS A 307 2.81 28.04 -14.36
C LYS A 307 2.03 29.02 -15.22
N HIS A 308 2.71 29.95 -15.86
CA HIS A 308 2.11 31.00 -16.69
C HIS A 308 2.12 30.65 -18.19
N GLU A 309 2.41 29.40 -18.56
CA GLU A 309 2.35 28.98 -19.95
C GLU A 309 0.94 29.12 -20.54
N GLU A 310 0.89 29.67 -21.76
CA GLU A 310 -0.33 29.72 -22.56
C GLU A 310 -0.77 28.29 -22.92
N GLY A 311 -2.04 27.99 -22.65
CA GLY A 311 -2.63 26.71 -23.00
C GLY A 311 -3.95 26.48 -22.27
N GLU A 312 -4.76 25.56 -22.79
CA GLU A 312 -5.99 25.17 -22.13
C GLU A 312 -5.70 24.52 -20.77
N SER A 313 -6.50 24.86 -19.78
CA SER A 313 -6.47 24.24 -18.46
C SER A 313 -6.88 22.78 -18.57
N ILE A 314 -6.16 21.90 -17.87
CA ILE A 314 -6.48 20.47 -17.76
C ILE A 314 -7.12 20.23 -16.40
N ASP A 315 -8.08 19.31 -16.32
CA ASP A 315 -8.67 18.90 -15.04
C ASP A 315 -7.56 18.51 -14.03
N PRO A 316 -7.41 19.26 -12.91
CA PRO A 316 -6.41 18.97 -11.90
C PRO A 316 -6.57 17.59 -11.27
N THR A 317 -7.81 17.07 -11.17
CA THR A 317 -8.08 15.76 -10.55
C THR A 317 -7.54 14.64 -11.42
N PHE A 318 -7.86 14.67 -12.72
CA PHE A 318 -7.30 13.76 -13.72
C PHE A 318 -5.76 13.81 -13.75
N PHE A 319 -5.18 15.01 -13.78
CA PHE A 319 -3.73 15.16 -13.83
C PHE A 319 -3.04 14.66 -12.54
N LYS A 320 -3.59 14.94 -11.35
CA LYS A 320 -3.11 14.39 -10.07
C LYS A 320 -3.16 12.86 -10.06
N SER A 321 -4.23 12.26 -10.60
CA SER A 321 -4.35 10.80 -10.74
C SER A 321 -3.25 10.22 -11.63
N LEU A 322 -2.91 10.90 -12.72
CA LEU A 322 -1.82 10.52 -13.63
C LEU A 322 -0.45 10.63 -12.95
N VAL A 323 -0.13 11.79 -12.39
CA VAL A 323 1.15 12.02 -11.73
C VAL A 323 1.32 11.10 -10.52
N GLY A 324 0.27 10.88 -9.72
CA GLY A 324 0.28 9.94 -8.61
C GLY A 324 0.58 8.51 -9.06
N SER A 325 0.04 8.07 -10.20
CA SER A 325 0.32 6.75 -10.76
C SER A 325 1.79 6.65 -11.21
N LEU A 326 2.32 7.66 -11.90
CA LEU A 326 3.72 7.71 -12.31
C LEU A 326 4.69 7.74 -11.11
N ARG A 327 4.33 8.47 -10.05
CA ARG A 327 5.15 8.58 -8.83
C ARG A 327 5.27 7.27 -8.08
N TYR A 328 4.30 6.36 -8.21
CA TYR A 328 4.47 5.01 -7.66
C TYR A 328 5.47 4.17 -8.46
N LEU A 329 5.54 4.34 -9.79
CA LEU A 329 6.56 3.66 -10.61
C LEU A 329 7.99 4.09 -10.27
N THR A 330 8.21 5.32 -9.78
CA THR A 330 9.56 5.80 -9.44
C THR A 330 10.23 5.00 -8.32
N CYS A 331 9.49 4.12 -7.64
CA CYS A 331 10.05 3.20 -6.65
C CYS A 331 11.10 2.25 -7.26
N MET A 332 10.84 1.76 -8.49
CA MET A 332 11.75 0.87 -9.23
C MET A 332 12.24 1.47 -10.55
N ARG A 333 11.60 2.53 -11.04
CA ARG A 333 11.95 3.25 -12.27
C ARG A 333 12.61 4.58 -11.94
N HIS A 334 13.84 4.52 -11.42
CA HIS A 334 14.63 5.72 -11.10
C HIS A 334 14.91 6.57 -12.34
N ASP A 335 14.94 5.97 -13.53
CA ASP A 335 15.13 6.62 -14.82
C ASP A 335 14.05 7.65 -15.18
N ILE A 336 12.82 7.51 -14.65
CA ILE A 336 11.74 8.50 -14.86
C ILE A 336 11.61 9.50 -13.71
N LEU A 337 12.35 9.34 -12.60
CA LEU A 337 12.16 10.10 -11.36
C LEU A 337 12.23 11.62 -11.58
N HIS A 338 13.23 12.07 -12.35
CA HIS A 338 13.39 13.48 -12.68
C HIS A 338 12.20 14.02 -13.50
N ALA A 339 11.78 13.30 -14.55
CA ALA A 339 10.67 13.72 -15.41
C ALA A 339 9.35 13.80 -14.64
N VAL A 340 9.08 12.81 -13.76
CA VAL A 340 7.92 12.80 -12.87
C VAL A 340 7.99 13.97 -11.87
N GLY A 341 9.18 14.25 -11.33
CA GLY A 341 9.42 15.39 -10.45
C GLY A 341 9.11 16.74 -11.11
N LEU A 342 9.45 16.91 -12.39
CA LEU A 342 9.14 18.12 -13.15
C LEU A 342 7.62 18.33 -13.31
N VAL A 343 6.89 17.31 -13.79
CA VAL A 343 5.43 17.43 -14.01
C VAL A 343 4.64 17.55 -12.71
N SER A 344 5.18 17.03 -11.60
CA SER A 344 4.55 17.12 -10.27
C SER A 344 4.40 18.56 -9.76
N ARG A 345 5.20 19.50 -10.25
CA ARG A 345 5.16 20.91 -9.82
C ARG A 345 3.87 21.63 -10.24
N TYR A 346 3.16 21.09 -11.22
CA TYR A 346 2.01 21.74 -11.87
C TYR A 346 0.67 21.04 -11.57
N MET A 347 0.62 20.20 -10.53
CA MET A 347 -0.59 19.44 -10.18
C MET A 347 -1.79 20.29 -9.74
N GLU A 348 -1.56 21.52 -9.29
CA GLU A 348 -2.64 22.42 -8.84
C GLU A 348 -3.36 23.10 -10.00
N SER A 349 -2.64 23.47 -11.06
CA SER A 349 -3.18 24.16 -12.23
C SER A 349 -2.43 23.70 -13.50
N PRO A 350 -2.68 22.47 -13.97
CA PRO A 350 -2.01 21.91 -15.13
C PRO A 350 -2.57 22.51 -16.43
N THR A 351 -1.72 22.58 -17.45
CA THR A 351 -2.06 23.07 -18.79
C THR A 351 -1.80 21.98 -19.82
N THR A 352 -2.20 22.19 -21.07
CA THR A 352 -1.91 21.25 -22.17
C THR A 352 -0.41 20.95 -22.32
N THR A 353 0.49 21.89 -22.04
CA THR A 353 1.95 21.68 -22.10
C THR A 353 2.41 20.71 -21.02
N HIS A 354 1.99 20.92 -19.77
CA HIS A 354 2.24 20.00 -18.67
C HIS A 354 1.71 18.58 -18.97
N PHE A 355 0.53 18.50 -19.58
CA PHE A 355 -0.05 17.22 -19.98
C PHE A 355 0.69 16.55 -21.15
N LYS A 356 1.23 17.31 -22.11
CA LYS A 356 2.11 16.77 -23.17
C LYS A 356 3.39 16.17 -22.57
N ALA A 357 4.02 16.83 -21.61
CA ALA A 357 5.18 16.31 -20.90
C ALA A 357 4.85 15.01 -20.15
N ALA A 358 3.73 14.97 -19.43
CA ALA A 358 3.25 13.76 -18.77
C ALA A 358 2.97 12.60 -19.76
N LYS A 359 2.35 12.89 -20.91
CA LYS A 359 2.15 11.89 -21.98
C LYS A 359 3.47 11.38 -22.57
N ARG A 360 4.51 12.21 -22.63
CA ARG A 360 5.84 11.77 -23.07
C ARG A 360 6.40 10.69 -22.13
N ILE A 361 6.27 10.86 -20.82
CA ILE A 361 6.68 9.85 -19.82
C ILE A 361 5.94 8.52 -20.07
N LEU A 362 4.63 8.57 -20.32
CA LEU A 362 3.84 7.38 -20.67
C LEU A 362 4.31 6.70 -21.96
N ARG A 363 4.65 7.48 -23.00
CA ARG A 363 5.22 6.94 -24.24
C ARG A 363 6.59 6.31 -24.02
N TYR A 364 7.40 6.88 -23.14
CA TYR A 364 8.69 6.32 -22.77
C TYR A 364 8.52 5.00 -22.01
N LEU A 365 7.62 4.96 -21.04
CA LEU A 365 7.23 3.74 -20.33
C LEU A 365 6.79 2.65 -21.29
N LYS A 366 6.00 2.98 -22.32
CA LYS A 366 5.59 2.00 -23.34
C LYS A 366 6.78 1.34 -24.06
N GLY A 367 7.85 2.09 -24.33
CA GLY A 367 9.06 1.54 -24.95
C GLY A 367 9.98 0.78 -23.99
N THR A 368 9.72 0.86 -22.69
CA THR A 368 10.59 0.36 -21.61
C THR A 368 9.77 -0.37 -20.54
N ILE A 369 8.70 -1.07 -20.94
CA ILE A 369 7.73 -1.70 -20.03
C ILE A 369 8.41 -2.77 -19.16
N ASP A 370 9.41 -3.44 -19.70
CA ASP A 370 10.19 -4.54 -19.14
C ASP A 370 11.40 -4.08 -18.32
N PHE A 371 11.63 -2.77 -18.19
CA PHE A 371 12.73 -2.24 -17.39
C PHE A 371 12.50 -2.45 -15.90
N GLY A 372 13.57 -2.77 -15.19
CA GLY A 372 13.58 -3.03 -13.76
C GLY A 372 14.98 -2.91 -13.17
N LEU A 373 15.12 -3.30 -11.90
CA LEU A 373 16.40 -3.31 -11.20
C LEU A 373 16.94 -4.74 -11.14
N PHE A 374 18.22 -4.87 -11.43
CA PHE A 374 18.93 -6.15 -11.45
C PHE A 374 19.97 -6.18 -10.32
N TYR A 375 19.84 -7.14 -9.42
CA TYR A 375 20.75 -7.35 -8.30
C TYR A 375 21.54 -8.63 -8.55
N SER A 376 22.86 -8.54 -8.56
CA SER A 376 23.76 -9.68 -8.75
C SER A 376 24.87 -9.66 -7.71
N VAL A 377 25.54 -10.80 -7.55
CA VAL A 377 26.71 -10.93 -6.67
C VAL A 377 27.81 -9.97 -7.13
N SER A 378 28.37 -9.22 -6.20
CA SER A 378 29.46 -8.29 -6.42
C SER A 378 30.60 -8.59 -5.45
N ASN A 379 31.84 -8.43 -5.93
CA ASN A 379 33.03 -8.54 -5.08
C ASN A 379 33.29 -7.25 -4.29
N ASP A 380 32.60 -6.16 -4.63
CA ASP A 380 32.68 -4.89 -3.90
C ASP A 380 31.44 -4.73 -3.02
N TYR A 381 31.63 -4.36 -1.75
CA TYR A 381 30.58 -4.14 -0.77
C TYR A 381 30.49 -2.67 -0.33
N LYS A 382 31.04 -1.76 -1.13
CA LYS A 382 31.04 -0.32 -0.84
C LYS A 382 29.70 0.32 -1.17
N LEU A 383 29.27 1.21 -0.28
CA LEU A 383 28.20 2.16 -0.52
C LEU A 383 28.81 3.42 -1.13
N VAL A 384 28.44 3.76 -2.36
CA VAL A 384 28.93 4.93 -3.09
C VAL A 384 27.76 5.87 -3.36
N GLY A 385 27.89 7.13 -2.95
CA GLY A 385 26.89 8.17 -3.19
C GLY A 385 27.38 9.17 -4.24
N TYR A 386 26.51 9.50 -5.19
CA TYR A 386 26.67 10.63 -6.10
C TYR A 386 25.59 11.65 -5.80
N SER A 387 25.94 12.93 -5.88
CA SER A 387 25.00 14.04 -5.73
C SER A 387 25.31 15.10 -6.77
N ASP A 388 24.27 15.68 -7.33
CA ASP A 388 24.36 16.80 -8.27
C ASP A 388 23.21 17.77 -8.05
N SER A 389 23.38 19.02 -8.46
CA SER A 389 22.33 20.04 -8.35
C SER A 389 22.41 21.04 -9.49
N ASP A 390 21.25 21.42 -10.02
CA ASP A 390 21.17 22.52 -10.97
C ASP A 390 21.25 23.89 -10.27
N TRP A 391 21.38 24.96 -11.05
CA TRP A 391 21.35 26.34 -10.54
C TRP A 391 20.11 27.09 -11.04
N GLY A 392 19.12 27.23 -10.15
CA GLY A 392 17.88 27.95 -10.47
C GLY A 392 17.17 27.38 -11.69
N GLY A 393 17.09 26.06 -11.82
CA GLY A 393 16.47 25.39 -12.97
C GLY A 393 14.97 25.66 -13.09
N ASP A 394 14.30 25.97 -11.98
CA ASP A 394 12.89 26.40 -11.98
C ASP A 394 12.76 27.86 -12.45
N ILE A 395 11.97 28.10 -13.49
CA ILE A 395 11.81 29.43 -14.09
C ILE A 395 10.93 30.33 -13.24
N ASP A 396 9.95 29.76 -12.53
CA ASP A 396 8.94 30.51 -11.81
C ASP A 396 9.47 31.02 -10.47
N ASN A 397 10.24 30.20 -9.77
CA ASN A 397 10.71 30.51 -8.41
C ASN A 397 12.24 30.52 -8.26
N ARG A 398 13.00 30.24 -9.33
CA ARG A 398 14.46 30.19 -9.34
C ARG A 398 15.07 29.20 -8.32
N ARG A 399 14.30 28.20 -7.89
CA ARG A 399 14.78 27.11 -7.03
C ARG A 399 15.60 26.12 -7.84
N SER A 400 16.59 25.56 -7.16
CA SER A 400 17.40 24.48 -7.70
C SER A 400 16.75 23.11 -7.49
N THR A 401 17.04 22.19 -8.39
CA THR A 401 16.76 20.76 -8.26
C THR A 401 18.04 20.04 -7.83
N THR A 402 17.98 19.31 -6.73
CA THR A 402 19.09 18.44 -6.27
C THR A 402 18.71 16.98 -6.49
N GLY A 403 19.64 16.21 -7.04
CA GLY A 403 19.54 14.77 -7.18
C GLY A 403 20.66 14.08 -6.42
N PHE A 404 20.37 12.90 -5.88
CA PHE A 404 21.39 12.02 -5.33
C PHE A 404 21.02 10.57 -5.65
N VAL A 405 22.04 9.74 -5.80
CA VAL A 405 21.90 8.31 -6.02
C VAL A 405 22.94 7.57 -5.19
N PHE A 406 22.51 6.51 -4.54
CA PHE A 406 23.38 5.64 -3.75
C PHE A 406 23.42 4.26 -4.41
N PHE A 407 24.62 3.79 -4.69
CA PHE A 407 24.91 2.46 -5.20
C PHE A 407 25.53 1.62 -4.09
N MET A 408 25.14 0.37 -4.01
CA MET A 408 25.74 -0.59 -3.09
C MET A 408 26.26 -1.76 -3.91
N GLY A 409 27.58 -1.95 -3.91
CA GLY A 409 28.28 -2.87 -4.81
C GLY A 409 28.77 -2.22 -6.10
N GLN A 410 29.13 -3.04 -7.09
CA GLN A 410 29.60 -2.57 -8.39
C GLN A 410 28.51 -1.79 -9.16
N ILE A 411 28.94 -0.71 -9.81
CA ILE A 411 28.13 0.19 -10.65
C ILE A 411 27.98 -0.40 -12.05
#